data_AF-A0A7V6N9N8-F1
#
_entry.id   AF-A0A7V6N9N8-F1
#
_cell.length_a   1.000
_cell.length_b   1.000
_cell.length_c   1.000
_cell.angle_alpha   90.00
_cell.angle_beta   90.00
_cell.angle_gamma   90.00
#
_symmetry.space_group_name_H-M   'P 1'
#
loop_
_entity.id
_entity.type
_entity.pdbx_description
1 polymer ?
#
loop_
_entity_poly.entity_id
_entity_poly.type
_entity_poly.pdbx_seq_one_letter_code
_entity_poly.pdbx_strand_id
1 'polypeptide(L)'
;MKKVIFVALFLVAAFSIWAQGLETFDNFDYTGTNYIDGSFVGENGIEWFHYHVTGTTAGNHSNPIDGNGMILRRSGENSRILSEPIAGGIGNFSVQMRKAYTSAGDRQLALYINDNLVAESITFGGPSGADD
;
A
#
# COMPACT_ATOMS: atom_id res chain seq x y z
N MET A 1 45.03 -2.97 -41.76
CA MET A 1 44.33 -2.19 -40.72
C MET A 1 43.43 -3.15 -39.94
N LYS A 2 43.84 -3.56 -38.73
CA LYS A 2 43.05 -4.47 -37.88
C LYS A 2 41.88 -3.68 -37.28
N LYS A 3 40.65 -4.01 -37.67
CA LYS A 3 39.44 -3.45 -37.06
C LYS A 3 39.25 -4.15 -35.71
N VAL A 4 39.47 -3.43 -34.61
CA VAL A 4 39.19 -3.92 -33.26
C VAL A 4 37.73 -3.58 -32.97
N ILE A 5 36.86 -4.59 -32.98
CA ILE A 5 35.45 -4.42 -32.60
C ILE A 5 35.40 -4.60 -31.08
N PHE A 6 35.11 -3.52 -30.36
CA PHE A 6 34.74 -3.58 -28.94
C PHE A 6 33.27 -3.96 -28.85
N VAL A 7 32.98 -5.21 -28.48
CA VAL A 7 31.64 -5.62 -28.03
C VAL A 7 31.59 -5.37 -26.53
N ALA A 8 30.96 -4.27 -26.12
CA ALA A 8 30.59 -4.07 -24.74
C ALA A 8 29.43 -5.02 -24.41
N LEU A 9 29.75 -6.14 -23.76
CA LEU A 9 28.75 -7.04 -23.21
C LEU A 9 28.13 -6.33 -21.99
N PHE A 10 27.02 -5.62 -22.20
CA PHE A 10 26.19 -5.14 -21.10
C PHE A 10 25.57 -6.38 -20.45
N LEU A 11 26.19 -6.84 -19.36
CA LEU A 11 25.60 -7.80 -18.46
C LEU A 11 24.43 -7.09 -17.76
N VAL A 12 23.25 -7.13 -18.37
CA VAL A 12 22.02 -6.79 -17.66
C VAL A 12 21.82 -7.93 -16.67
N ALA A 13 22.31 -7.75 -15.45
CA ALA A 13 21.92 -8.59 -14.34
C ALA A 13 20.42 -8.42 -14.19
N ALA A 14 19.66 -9.38 -14.71
CA ALA A 14 18.26 -9.53 -14.37
C ALA A 14 18.22 -9.90 -12.88
N PHE A 15 18.19 -8.88 -12.02
CA PHE A 15 17.73 -9.07 -10.66
C PHE A 15 16.26 -9.47 -10.79
N SER A 16 16.00 -10.78 -10.76
CA SER A 16 14.67 -11.27 -10.46
C SER A 16 14.40 -10.85 -9.02
N ILE A 17 13.83 -9.66 -8.86
CA ILE A 17 13.25 -9.24 -7.60
C ILE A 17 12.06 -10.16 -7.43
N TRP A 18 12.23 -11.23 -6.66
CA TRP A 18 11.11 -12.02 -6.16
C TRP A 18 10.42 -11.18 -5.09
N ALA A 19 9.83 -10.06 -5.50
CA ALA A 19 9.01 -9.20 -4.66
C ALA A 19 7.64 -9.88 -4.51
N GLN A 20 7.61 -10.94 -3.71
CA GLN A 20 6.40 -11.68 -3.38
C GLN A 20 6.14 -11.53 -1.89
N GLY A 21 5.00 -10.92 -1.56
CA GLY A 21 4.04 -11.61 -0.69
C GLY A 21 3.68 -10.96 0.62
N LEU A 22 4.44 -9.96 1.11
CA LEU A 22 4.09 -9.27 2.34
C LEU A 22 4.62 -7.84 2.35
N GLU A 23 3.70 -6.90 2.50
CA GLU A 23 3.97 -5.49 2.77
C GLU A 23 3.49 -5.22 4.21
N THR A 24 4.41 -4.78 5.08
CA THR A 24 4.10 -4.47 6.48
C THR A 24 3.94 -2.97 6.73
N PHE A 25 4.23 -2.14 5.72
CA PHE A 25 4.24 -0.68 5.82
C PHE A 25 5.25 -0.16 6.84
N ASP A 26 6.31 -0.93 7.15
CA ASP A 26 7.32 -0.52 8.12
C ASP A 26 8.16 0.65 7.60
N ASN A 27 8.26 0.78 6.28
CA ASN A 27 8.94 1.89 5.61
C ASN A 27 8.07 3.16 5.47
N PHE A 28 6.81 3.15 5.92
CA PHE A 28 5.97 4.35 6.01
C PHE A 28 6.21 5.06 7.36
N ASP A 29 7.02 6.13 7.34
CA ASP A 29 7.53 6.80 8.55
C ASP A 29 6.73 8.05 8.96
N TYR A 30 5.58 8.31 8.34
CA TYR A 30 4.78 9.50 8.65
C TYR A 30 4.01 9.37 9.96
N THR A 31 4.40 10.19 10.95
CA THR A 31 3.78 10.22 12.29
C THR A 31 2.84 11.40 12.53
N GLY A 32 2.55 12.21 11.49
CA GLY A 32 1.68 13.37 11.62
C GLY A 32 0.19 13.02 11.58
N THR A 33 -0.65 14.01 11.87
CA THR A 33 -2.12 13.84 11.91
C THR A 33 -2.84 14.45 10.70
N ASN A 34 -2.10 15.03 9.75
CA ASN A 34 -2.67 15.56 8.53
C ASN A 34 -2.84 14.43 7.51
N TYR A 35 -3.81 14.60 6.60
CA TYR A 35 -3.90 13.73 5.45
C TYR A 35 -2.95 14.25 4.37
N ILE A 36 -2.05 13.39 3.92
CA ILE A 36 -0.97 13.71 2.98
C ILE A 36 -0.97 12.78 1.77
N ASP A 37 -0.31 13.27 0.73
CA ASP A 37 0.05 12.50 -0.46
C ASP A 37 1.57 12.31 -0.46
N GLY A 38 2.04 11.24 -1.09
CA GLY A 38 3.46 10.92 -1.13
C GLY A 38 3.74 9.51 -1.63
N SER A 39 4.97 9.05 -1.42
CA SER A 39 5.38 7.68 -1.68
C SER A 39 6.42 7.20 -0.69
N PHE A 40 6.54 5.88 -0.56
CA PHE A 40 7.62 5.20 0.14
C PHE A 40 7.97 3.91 -0.60
N VAL A 41 9.19 3.43 -0.43
CA VAL A 41 9.62 2.13 -0.97
C VAL A 41 9.30 1.06 0.07
N GLY A 42 8.42 0.12 -0.28
CA GLY A 42 8.03 -1.00 0.58
C GLY A 42 9.14 -2.04 0.77
N GLU A 43 8.89 -3.06 1.60
CA GLU A 43 9.92 -4.04 1.99
C GLU A 43 10.40 -4.91 0.81
N ASN A 44 9.62 -4.95 -0.26
CA ASN A 44 9.92 -5.71 -1.47
C ASN A 44 10.53 -4.86 -2.59
N GLY A 45 10.93 -3.62 -2.29
CA GLY A 45 11.45 -2.68 -3.29
C GLY A 45 10.39 -2.13 -4.24
N ILE A 46 9.11 -2.37 -3.94
CA ILE A 46 7.96 -1.81 -4.66
C ILE A 46 7.73 -0.40 -4.13
N GLU A 47 7.73 0.62 -5.00
CA GLU A 47 7.28 1.95 -4.63
C GLU A 47 5.74 1.97 -4.48
N TRP A 48 5.28 2.44 -3.32
CA TRP A 48 3.88 2.66 -3.01
C TRP A 48 3.58 4.16 -2.98
N PHE A 49 2.64 4.58 -3.80
CA PHE A 49 2.06 5.92 -3.79
C PHE A 49 0.82 5.94 -2.91
N HIS A 50 0.67 6.98 -2.10
CA HIS A 50 -0.50 7.15 -1.26
C HIS A 50 -1.12 8.53 -1.46
N TYR A 51 -2.45 8.57 -1.36
CA TYR A 51 -3.24 9.79 -1.54
C TYR A 51 -4.24 9.92 -0.39
N HIS A 52 -4.26 11.09 0.23
CA HIS A 52 -5.13 11.41 1.36
C HIS A 52 -5.10 10.32 2.44
N VAL A 53 -3.90 9.99 2.92
CA VAL A 53 -3.69 9.06 4.03
C VAL A 53 -3.06 9.79 5.22
N THR A 54 -3.20 9.25 6.43
CA THR A 54 -2.53 9.76 7.63
C THR A 54 -1.89 8.62 8.43
N GLY A 55 -1.03 8.95 9.39
CA GLY A 55 -0.34 7.98 10.24
C GLY A 55 -1.29 7.16 11.11
N THR A 56 -0.81 6.06 11.69
CA THR A 56 -1.58 5.21 12.64
C THR A 56 -2.05 5.97 13.88
N THR A 57 -1.42 7.11 14.19
CA THR A 57 -1.86 8.07 15.19
C THR A 57 -2.45 9.30 14.52
N ALA A 58 -3.78 9.42 14.52
CA ALA A 58 -4.46 10.58 13.98
C ALA A 58 -5.26 11.29 15.08
N GLY A 59 -4.68 12.36 15.62
CA GLY A 59 -5.22 13.10 16.77
C GLY A 59 -4.96 12.38 18.11
N ASN A 60 -5.90 12.49 19.06
CA ASN A 60 -5.83 11.84 20.38
C ASN A 60 -6.24 10.36 20.40
N HIS A 61 -6.44 9.75 19.23
CA HIS A 61 -6.83 8.35 19.13
C HIS A 61 -5.65 7.54 18.59
N SER A 62 -5.06 6.72 19.45
CA SER A 62 -4.25 5.60 19.00
C SER A 62 -5.22 4.62 18.37
N ASN A 63 -5.01 4.31 17.09
CA ASN A 63 -5.83 3.36 16.34
C ASN A 63 -5.00 2.08 16.24
N PRO A 64 -5.09 1.16 17.22
CA PRO A 64 -4.21 0.02 17.31
C PRO A 64 -4.52 -0.97 16.18
N ILE A 65 -3.78 -0.83 15.09
CA ILE A 65 -3.38 -1.96 14.27
C ILE A 65 -2.05 -2.45 14.85
N ASP A 66 -1.87 -3.77 14.96
CA ASP A 66 -0.58 -4.30 15.40
C ASP A 66 0.46 -4.02 14.31
N GLY A 67 1.53 -3.30 14.66
CA GLY A 67 2.56 -2.87 13.72
C GLY A 67 2.28 -1.51 13.06
N ASN A 68 2.91 -1.28 11.91
CA ASN A 68 2.75 -0.05 11.14
C ASN A 68 1.59 -0.15 10.14
N GLY A 69 1.13 1.01 9.68
CA GLY A 69 0.02 1.09 8.74
C GLY A 69 -0.36 2.52 8.40
N MET A 70 -1.40 2.63 7.57
CA MET A 70 -1.92 3.89 7.08
C MET A 70 -3.43 3.98 7.33
N ILE A 71 -3.91 5.18 7.64
CA ILE A 71 -5.35 5.45 7.73
C ILE A 71 -5.79 6.15 6.44
N LEU A 72 -6.67 5.49 5.68
CA LEU A 72 -7.33 6.09 4.53
C LEU A 72 -8.37 7.13 4.98
N ARG A 73 -8.44 8.27 4.30
CA ARG A 73 -9.52 9.24 4.49
C ARG A 73 -10.87 8.66 4.02
N ARG A 74 -11.96 9.32 4.38
CA ARG A 74 -13.33 8.96 3.96
C ARG A 74 -13.47 8.78 2.44
N SER A 75 -14.41 7.93 2.01
CA SER A 75 -14.62 7.55 0.60
C SER A 75 -14.78 8.73 -0.38
N GLY A 76 -15.40 9.83 0.05
CA GLY A 76 -15.60 11.02 -0.79
C GLY A 76 -14.33 11.83 -1.09
N GLU A 77 -13.17 11.46 -0.55
CA GLU A 77 -11.91 12.16 -0.76
C GLU A 77 -10.97 11.40 -1.72
N ASN A 78 -11.39 10.28 -2.31
CA ASN A 78 -10.56 9.45 -3.21
C ASN A 78 -9.23 8.99 -2.60
N SER A 79 -9.24 8.67 -1.30
CA SER A 79 -8.08 8.10 -0.61
C SER A 79 -7.75 6.71 -1.14
N ARG A 80 -6.46 6.44 -1.36
CA ARG A 80 -6.01 5.16 -1.92
C ARG A 80 -4.51 4.97 -1.73
N ILE A 81 -4.10 3.71 -1.84
CA ILE A 81 -2.71 3.28 -1.96
C ILE A 81 -2.57 2.62 -3.33
N LEU A 82 -1.51 2.93 -4.05
CA LEU A 82 -1.24 2.49 -5.41
C LEU A 82 0.20 1.99 -5.48
N SER A 83 0.42 0.76 -5.91
CA SER A 83 1.78 0.29 -6.20
C SER A 83 2.25 0.81 -7.56
N GLU A 84 3.56 0.88 -7.74
CA GLU A 84 4.13 0.78 -9.07
C GLU A 84 3.79 -0.58 -9.74
N PRO A 85 4.04 -0.76 -11.05
CA PRO A 85 3.76 -2.01 -11.74
C PRO A 85 4.50 -3.21 -11.12
N ILE A 86 3.75 -4.20 -10.63
CA ILE A 86 4.31 -5.43 -10.07
C ILE A 86 4.64 -6.39 -11.21
N ALA A 87 5.94 -6.58 -11.47
CA ALA A 87 6.42 -7.51 -12.49
C ALA A 87 5.99 -8.96 -12.20
N GLY A 88 5.45 -9.64 -13.21
CA GLY A 88 4.91 -11.00 -13.04
C GLY A 88 3.46 -11.06 -12.53
N GLY A 89 2.89 -9.91 -12.14
CA GLY A 89 1.50 -9.79 -11.70
C GLY A 89 1.26 -10.31 -10.28
N ILE A 90 -0.02 -10.32 -9.89
CA ILE A 90 -0.49 -10.76 -8.57
C ILE A 90 -1.32 -12.02 -8.74
N GLY A 91 -0.90 -13.12 -8.10
CA GLY A 91 -1.67 -14.37 -8.08
C GLY A 91 -2.74 -14.41 -6.99
N ASN A 92 -2.40 -13.98 -5.78
CA ASN A 92 -3.30 -13.89 -4.63
C ASN A 92 -3.11 -12.55 -3.94
N PHE A 93 -4.20 -12.00 -3.39
CA PHE A 93 -4.19 -10.74 -2.66
C PHE A 93 -4.97 -10.90 -1.36
N SER A 94 -4.41 -10.39 -0.26
CA SER A 94 -5.06 -10.29 1.03
C SER A 94 -4.52 -9.06 1.74
N VAL A 95 -5.35 -8.44 2.59
CA VAL A 95 -4.96 -7.31 3.43
C VAL A 95 -5.62 -7.44 4.79
N GLN A 96 -4.92 -7.06 5.84
CA GLN A 96 -5.51 -6.89 7.17
C GLN A 96 -6.04 -5.46 7.28
N MET A 97 -7.27 -5.31 7.74
CA MET A 97 -7.90 -4.00 7.83
C MET A 97 -8.63 -3.84 9.16
N ARG A 98 -8.64 -2.61 9.68
CA ARG A 98 -9.35 -2.26 10.90
C ARG A 98 -9.96 -0.88 10.73
N LYS A 99 -11.12 -0.66 11.36
CA LYS A 99 -11.66 0.70 11.46
C LYS A 99 -10.80 1.52 12.44
N ALA A 100 -10.19 2.59 11.92
CA ALA A 100 -9.39 3.48 12.74
C ALA A 100 -10.22 4.19 13.83
N TYR A 101 -11.33 4.83 13.46
CA TYR A 101 -12.10 5.67 14.40
C TYR A 101 -13.36 4.99 14.95
N THR A 102 -13.86 5.47 16.08
CA THR A 102 -15.00 4.88 16.81
C THR A 102 -16.39 5.24 16.26
N SER A 103 -16.49 6.06 15.21
CA SER A 103 -17.80 6.43 14.65
C SER A 103 -18.54 5.20 14.11
N ALA A 104 -19.87 5.20 14.21
CA ALA A 104 -20.72 4.08 13.83
C ALA A 104 -20.86 3.87 12.31
N GLY A 105 -20.10 4.60 11.49
CA GLY A 105 -20.17 4.51 10.05
C GLY A 105 -19.41 3.31 9.52
N ASP A 106 -20.08 2.50 8.71
CA ASP A 106 -19.52 1.35 8.01
C ASP A 106 -18.32 1.73 7.13
N ARG A 107 -17.42 0.76 6.92
CA ARG A 107 -16.25 0.88 6.04
C ARG A 107 -16.21 -0.29 5.08
N GLN A 108 -15.67 -0.04 3.89
CA GLN A 108 -15.43 -1.03 2.86
C GLN A 108 -14.24 -0.56 2.01
N LEU A 109 -13.40 -1.49 1.57
CA LEU A 109 -12.28 -1.24 0.66
C LEU A 109 -12.58 -1.85 -0.70
N ALA A 110 -12.12 -1.18 -1.76
CA ALA A 110 -12.19 -1.69 -3.12
C ALA A 110 -10.77 -1.97 -3.63
N LEU A 111 -10.58 -3.15 -4.23
CA LEU A 111 -9.34 -3.57 -4.88
C LEU A 111 -9.46 -3.35 -6.39
N TYR A 112 -8.55 -2.54 -6.92
CA TYR A 112 -8.40 -2.32 -8.36
C TYR A 112 -7.09 -2.93 -8.85
N ILE A 113 -7.14 -3.64 -9.96
CA ILE A 113 -5.96 -4.15 -10.67
C ILE A 113 -6.02 -3.61 -12.10
N ASN A 114 -4.99 -2.84 -12.49
CA ASN A 114 -4.94 -2.16 -13.79
C ASN A 114 -6.25 -1.39 -14.08
N ASP A 115 -6.66 -0.55 -13.13
CA ASP A 115 -7.89 0.26 -13.16
C ASP A 115 -9.23 -0.50 -13.21
N ASN A 116 -9.20 -1.84 -13.16
CA ASN A 116 -10.41 -2.66 -13.11
C ASN A 116 -10.74 -3.03 -11.67
N LEU A 117 -11.98 -2.81 -11.24
CA LEU A 117 -12.48 -3.30 -9.95
C LEU A 117 -12.50 -4.83 -9.96
N VAL A 118 -11.74 -5.46 -9.06
CA VAL A 118 -11.64 -6.92 -8.96
C VAL A 118 -12.41 -7.46 -7.76
N ALA A 119 -12.40 -6.73 -6.65
CA ALA A 119 -13.07 -7.14 -5.43
C ALA A 119 -13.41 -5.94 -4.54
N GLU A 120 -14.38 -6.14 -3.65
CA GLU A 120 -14.60 -5.30 -2.49
C GLU A 120 -14.40 -6.16 -1.23
N SER A 121 -13.90 -5.55 -0.16
CA SER A 121 -13.86 -6.20 1.15
C SER A 121 -15.29 -6.47 1.65
N ILE A 122 -15.39 -7.27 2.71
CA ILE A 122 -16.59 -7.21 3.57
C ILE A 122 -16.81 -5.77 4.06
N THR A 123 -18.06 -5.46 4.39
CA THR A 123 -18.36 -4.26 5.18
C THR A 123 -17.89 -4.51 6.62
N PHE A 124 -17.08 -3.62 7.15
CA PHE A 124 -16.46 -3.75 8.48
C PHE A 124 -16.65 -2.49 9.32
N GLY A 125 -16.41 -2.64 10.62
CA GLY A 125 -16.38 -1.51 11.55
C GLY A 125 -17.75 -0.88 11.83
N GLY A 126 -18.80 -1.67 11.99
CA GLY A 126 -20.11 -1.19 12.49
C GLY A 126 -20.04 -0.62 13.93
N PRO A 127 -21.02 -0.85 14.82
CA PRO A 127 -20.99 -0.30 16.18
C PRO A 127 -19.78 -0.76 17.03
N SER A 128 -19.13 -1.88 16.70
CA SER A 128 -17.83 -2.28 17.24
C SER A 128 -16.72 -1.98 16.24
N GLY A 129 -15.70 -1.23 16.64
CA GLY A 129 -14.43 -1.12 15.89
C GLY A 129 -13.51 -2.31 16.13
N ALA A 130 -14.08 -3.52 16.20
CA ALA A 130 -13.35 -4.76 16.38
C ALA A 130 -12.62 -5.15 15.09
N ASP A 131 -11.58 -5.96 15.25
CA ASP A 131 -10.77 -6.50 14.16
C ASP A 131 -11.62 -7.48 13.34
N ASP A 132 -11.73 -7.26 12.04
CA ASP A 132 -12.44 -8.11 11.07
C ASP A 132 -11.45 -8.68 10.04
#